data_AF-A0A3F3Q5Z5-F1
#
_entry.id   AF-A0A3F3Q5Z5-F1
#
_cell.length_a   1.000
_cell.length_b   1.000
_cell.length_c   1.000
_cell.angle_alpha   90.00
_cell.angle_beta   90.00
_cell.angle_gamma   90.00
#
_symmetry.space_group_name_H-M   'P 1'
#
loop_
_entity.id
_entity.type
_entity.pdbx_description
1 polymer ?
#
loop_
_entity_poly.entity_id
_entity_poly.type
_entity_poly.pdbx_seq_one_letter_code
_entity_poly.pdbx_strand_id
1 'polypeptide(L)'
;MSAATDKARFFLEKSVPELKEFERKKIFSKEEITAIIKKRSDFEHKLNARGALPVDFVRYAQYEMNLDTLRRKRVKRLGIRSAGYTGQRRIFFILDRATRKFHGDVGLWVQYLEYAKQQKAYKKVSTILTDALRLHPANVDLWLYAAQYSVDEHADMTQSRGYMQRGLRFCKSSKKLWLHYAKLELIYIAKLVARQRILGLDKPIEAPKPAQEDDLDADMIAMPKITGEDINPGAGEDGGVDQVALDNLANTPALSGAIPLAIFDTAMKNFKNDDRFGHEFYDMAVEFDDLPCLHKILGHVVDVMQQTKPNSPHTQICYIKFPTAGLRVTSPEFPRAFSASFARLKEYRNNPNVAKEIVSWLQPLEKTEGVDASLQKAISATIRNAERTVQEA
;
A
#
# COMPACT_ATOMS: atom_id res chain seq x y z
N MET A 1 -37.96 29.17 23.35
CA MET A 1 -37.04 28.02 23.48
C MET A 1 -35.99 28.12 22.38
N SER A 2 -34.71 27.88 22.68
CA SER A 2 -33.65 28.05 21.68
C SER A 2 -33.70 26.92 20.65
N ALA A 3 -33.49 27.21 19.37
CA ALA A 3 -33.46 26.19 18.30
C ALA A 3 -32.44 25.06 18.54
N ALA A 4 -31.41 25.31 19.37
CA ALA A 4 -30.43 24.30 19.78
C ALA A 4 -31.01 23.29 20.78
N THR A 5 -31.88 23.75 21.70
CA THR A 5 -32.59 22.92 22.68
C THR A 5 -33.57 21.98 21.98
N ASP A 6 -34.30 22.48 20.98
CA ASP A 6 -35.27 21.69 20.22
C ASP A 6 -34.58 20.61 19.36
N LYS A 7 -33.43 20.94 18.76
CA LYS A 7 -32.58 19.96 18.05
C LYS A 7 -32.02 18.89 18.98
N ALA A 8 -31.55 19.27 20.17
CA ALA A 8 -31.06 18.31 21.17
C ALA A 8 -32.18 17.35 21.60
N ARG A 9 -33.38 17.87 21.87
CA ARG A 9 -34.55 17.05 22.21
C ARG A 9 -34.91 16.05 21.11
N PHE A 10 -34.90 16.47 19.85
CA PHE A 10 -35.15 15.59 18.72
C PHE A 10 -34.16 14.41 18.63
N PHE A 11 -32.87 14.64 18.87
CA PHE A 11 -31.88 13.56 18.86
C PHE A 11 -32.02 12.61 20.06
N LEU A 12 -32.41 13.14 21.22
CA LEU A 12 -32.71 12.32 22.40
C LEU A 12 -33.95 11.45 22.17
N GLU A 13 -35.00 11.96 21.54
CA GLU A 13 -36.20 11.18 21.22
C GLU A 13 -35.89 10.00 20.28
N LYS A 14 -35.00 10.19 19.30
CA LYS A 14 -34.50 9.10 18.44
C LYS A 14 -33.75 8.00 19.21
N SER A 15 -33.26 8.29 20.41
CA SER A 15 -32.56 7.33 21.25
C SER A 15 -33.48 6.46 22.13
N VAL A 16 -34.74 6.87 22.30
CA VAL A 16 -35.67 6.23 23.22
C VAL A 16 -35.97 4.77 22.87
N PRO A 17 -36.21 4.38 21.60
CA PRO A 17 -36.48 2.98 21.26
C PRO A 17 -35.34 2.04 21.63
N GLU A 18 -34.09 2.48 21.43
CA GLU A 18 -32.88 1.72 21.82
C GLU A 18 -32.83 1.49 23.34
N LEU A 19 -33.06 2.55 24.13
CA LEU A 19 -33.00 2.47 25.58
C LEU A 19 -34.13 1.62 26.18
N LYS A 20 -35.34 1.70 25.61
CA LYS A 20 -36.46 0.82 25.99
C LYS A 20 -36.14 -0.66 25.72
N GLU A 21 -35.45 -0.96 24.62
CA GLU A 21 -35.02 -2.34 24.35
C GLU A 21 -33.99 -2.81 25.37
N PHE A 22 -33.03 -1.96 25.74
CA PHE A 22 -32.02 -2.26 26.75
C PHE A 22 -32.64 -2.54 28.14
N GLU A 23 -33.69 -1.81 28.51
CA GLU A 23 -34.47 -2.04 29.73
C GLU A 23 -35.21 -3.39 29.66
N ARG A 24 -35.97 -3.62 28.57
CA ARG A 24 -36.76 -4.85 28.38
C ARG A 24 -35.88 -6.10 28.40
N LYS A 25 -34.70 -6.04 27.79
CA LYS A 25 -33.73 -7.13 27.76
C LYS A 25 -32.87 -7.22 29.03
N LYS A 26 -33.12 -6.36 30.04
CA LYS A 26 -32.36 -6.28 31.30
C LYS A 26 -30.84 -6.18 31.09
N ILE A 27 -30.42 -5.54 30.00
CA ILE A 27 -28.99 -5.30 29.71
C ILE A 27 -28.46 -4.18 30.60
N PHE A 28 -29.30 -3.19 30.87
CA PHE A 28 -29.04 -2.09 31.78
C PHE A 28 -30.20 -1.94 32.78
N SER A 29 -29.89 -1.50 34.00
CA SER A 29 -30.91 -1.16 34.99
C SER A 29 -31.58 0.18 34.66
N LYS A 30 -32.73 0.46 35.28
CA LYS A 30 -33.42 1.75 35.08
C LYS A 30 -32.56 2.94 35.53
N GLU A 31 -31.81 2.78 36.62
CA GLU A 31 -30.88 3.79 37.13
C GLU A 31 -29.74 4.07 36.14
N GLU A 32 -29.15 3.02 35.57
CA GLU A 32 -28.11 3.15 34.54
C GLU A 32 -28.66 3.84 33.29
N ILE A 33 -29.89 3.50 32.88
CA ILE A 33 -30.53 4.14 31.72
C ILE A 33 -30.77 5.62 31.98
N THR A 34 -31.25 6.01 33.16
CA THR A 34 -31.39 7.43 33.53
C THR A 34 -30.04 8.16 33.51
N ALA A 35 -28.98 7.52 33.99
CA ALA A 35 -27.63 8.07 33.91
C ALA A 35 -27.14 8.24 32.46
N ILE A 36 -27.41 7.26 31.59
CA ILE A 36 -27.10 7.31 30.15
C ILE A 36 -27.88 8.45 29.47
N ILE A 37 -29.16 8.63 29.78
CA ILE A 37 -29.99 9.71 29.23
C ILE A 37 -29.43 11.06 29.64
N LYS A 38 -29.08 11.24 30.92
CA LYS A 38 -28.49 12.49 31.43
C LYS A 38 -27.19 12.81 30.70
N LYS A 39 -26.27 11.85 30.60
CA LYS A 39 -25.00 12.04 29.88
C LYS A 39 -25.19 12.35 28.40
N ARG A 40 -26.11 11.65 27.72
CA ARG A 40 -26.45 11.93 26.31
C ARG A 40 -27.06 13.32 26.16
N SER A 41 -27.91 13.77 27.08
CA SER A 41 -28.48 15.12 27.07
C SER A 41 -27.40 16.19 27.22
N ASP A 42 -26.47 16.03 28.16
CA ASP A 42 -25.35 16.95 28.35
C ASP A 42 -24.50 17.09 27.07
N PHE A 43 -24.17 15.96 26.42
CA PHE A 43 -23.44 15.97 25.15
C PHE A 43 -24.25 16.61 24.01
N GLU A 44 -25.53 16.27 23.84
CA GLU A 44 -26.35 16.85 22.76
C GLU A 44 -26.55 18.36 22.92
N HIS A 45 -26.68 18.87 24.15
CA HIS A 45 -26.71 20.31 24.40
C HIS A 45 -25.37 20.96 24.05
N LYS A 46 -24.24 20.33 24.42
CA LYS A 46 -22.91 20.84 24.11
C LYS A 46 -22.62 20.86 22.61
N LEU A 47 -22.98 19.81 21.88
CA LEU A 47 -22.75 19.70 20.43
C LEU A 47 -23.60 20.69 19.61
N ASN A 48 -24.83 20.96 20.06
CA ASN A 48 -25.76 21.89 19.41
C ASN A 48 -25.53 23.35 19.83
N ALA A 49 -24.69 23.61 20.84
CA ALA A 49 -24.29 24.96 21.22
C ALA A 49 -23.50 25.64 20.09
N ARG A 50 -23.55 26.98 20.06
CA ARG A 50 -22.83 27.80 19.06
C ARG A 50 -21.31 27.61 19.16
N GLY A 51 -20.78 27.42 20.35
CA GLY A 51 -19.35 27.24 20.62
C GLY A 51 -18.87 25.79 20.72
N ALA A 52 -19.55 24.83 20.07
CA ALA A 52 -19.08 23.45 20.11
C ALA A 52 -17.70 23.32 19.45
N LEU A 53 -16.85 22.45 19.99
CA LEU A 53 -15.50 22.18 19.47
C LEU A 53 -15.40 20.75 18.91
N PRO A 54 -14.44 20.46 18.00
CA PRO A 54 -14.21 19.10 17.50
C PRO A 54 -14.01 18.08 18.64
N VAL A 55 -13.28 18.46 19.68
CA VAL A 55 -13.02 17.63 20.87
C VAL A 55 -14.31 17.17 21.57
N ASP A 56 -15.40 17.94 21.51
CA ASP A 56 -16.67 17.57 22.13
C ASP A 56 -17.34 16.42 21.40
N PHE A 57 -17.25 16.40 20.07
CA PHE A 57 -17.72 15.29 19.25
C PHE A 57 -16.90 14.03 19.48
N VAL A 58 -15.57 14.17 19.57
CA VAL A 58 -14.66 13.05 19.86
C VAL A 58 -14.96 12.45 21.24
N ARG A 59 -15.13 13.27 22.27
CA ARG A 59 -15.49 12.81 23.62
C ARG A 59 -16.83 12.08 23.64
N TYR A 60 -17.82 12.58 22.91
CA TYR A 60 -19.12 11.93 22.83
C TYR A 60 -19.05 10.60 22.05
N ALA A 61 -18.33 10.56 20.93
CA ALA A 61 -18.10 9.33 20.18
C ALA A 61 -17.39 8.28 21.03
N GLN A 62 -16.35 8.66 21.78
CA GLN A 62 -15.64 7.76 22.70
C GLN A 62 -16.56 7.22 23.81
N TYR A 63 -17.41 8.07 24.39
CA TYR A 63 -18.40 7.65 25.38
C TYR A 63 -19.35 6.59 24.80
N GLU A 64 -19.89 6.82 23.60
CA GLU A 64 -20.78 5.86 22.94
C GLU A 64 -20.05 4.57 22.52
N MET A 65 -18.77 4.63 22.12
CA MET A 65 -17.95 3.44 21.86
C MET A 65 -17.74 2.61 23.13
N ASN A 66 -17.49 3.26 24.26
CA ASN A 66 -17.35 2.59 25.56
C ASN A 66 -18.67 1.95 26.00
N LEU A 67 -19.80 2.64 25.78
CA LEU A 67 -21.13 2.11 26.06
C LEU A 67 -21.47 0.91 25.18
N ASP A 68 -21.12 0.96 23.88
CA ASP A 68 -21.29 -0.16 22.94
C ASP A 68 -20.46 -1.37 23.38
N THR A 69 -19.23 -1.14 23.82
CA THR A 69 -18.33 -2.18 24.36
C THR A 69 -18.90 -2.83 25.62
N LEU A 70 -19.40 -2.01 26.56
CA LEU A 70 -20.06 -2.50 27.78
C LEU A 70 -21.31 -3.33 27.44
N ARG A 71 -22.14 -2.85 26.50
CA ARG A 71 -23.30 -3.59 26.00
C ARG A 71 -22.88 -4.95 25.45
N ARG A 72 -21.87 -5.01 24.58
CA ARG A 72 -21.38 -6.28 23.99
C ARG A 72 -20.97 -7.29 25.07
N LYS A 73 -20.23 -6.85 26.09
CA LYS A 73 -19.80 -7.71 27.22
C LYS A 73 -21.01 -8.25 28.00
N ARG A 74 -22.00 -7.40 28.30
CA ARG A 74 -23.22 -7.80 29.02
C ARG A 74 -24.11 -8.73 28.22
N VAL A 75 -24.30 -8.47 26.94
CA VAL A 75 -25.06 -9.33 26.02
C VAL A 75 -24.44 -10.72 25.95
N LYS A 76 -23.10 -10.81 25.87
CA LYS A 76 -22.38 -12.09 25.89
C LYS A 76 -22.59 -12.82 27.22
N ARG A 77 -22.49 -12.13 28.36
CA ARG A 77 -22.70 -12.71 29.69
C ARG A 77 -24.14 -13.19 29.92
N LEU A 78 -25.13 -12.47 29.41
CA LEU A 78 -26.55 -12.79 29.54
C LEU A 78 -27.05 -13.80 28.49
N GLY A 79 -26.19 -14.22 27.54
CA GLY A 79 -26.56 -15.18 26.50
C GLY A 79 -27.66 -14.69 25.54
N ILE A 80 -27.84 -13.38 25.40
CA ILE A 80 -28.92 -12.81 24.57
C ILE A 80 -28.55 -12.96 23.09
N ARG A 81 -29.27 -13.82 22.35
CA ARG A 81 -29.00 -14.14 20.93
C ARG A 81 -29.68 -13.21 19.92
N SER A 82 -30.63 -12.38 20.36
CA SER A 82 -31.44 -11.54 19.46
C SER A 82 -30.64 -10.33 18.92
N ALA A 83 -30.68 -10.13 17.60
CA ALA A 83 -30.26 -8.90 16.94
C ALA A 83 -31.07 -7.73 17.52
N GLY A 84 -30.39 -6.83 18.22
CA GLY A 84 -30.97 -5.61 18.80
C GLY A 84 -30.35 -4.35 18.20
N TYR A 85 -30.79 -3.20 18.67
CA TYR A 85 -30.13 -1.93 18.33
C TYR A 85 -28.63 -1.98 18.65
N THR A 86 -27.81 -1.60 17.67
CA THR A 86 -26.37 -1.41 17.82
C THR A 86 -26.05 0.06 18.04
N GLY A 87 -25.12 0.35 18.95
CA GLY A 87 -24.61 1.71 19.20
C GLY A 87 -23.86 2.26 17.99
N GLN A 88 -23.47 1.39 17.06
CA GLN A 88 -22.74 1.72 15.84
C GLN A 88 -23.41 2.82 15.02
N ARG A 89 -24.72 2.75 14.79
CA ARG A 89 -25.45 3.77 13.99
C ARG A 89 -25.33 5.16 14.61
N ARG A 90 -25.35 5.24 15.94
CA ARG A 90 -25.20 6.51 16.66
C ARG A 90 -23.80 7.06 16.54
N ILE A 91 -22.79 6.21 16.75
CA ILE A 91 -21.39 6.63 16.66
C ILE A 91 -21.10 7.16 15.25
N PHE A 92 -21.58 6.47 14.21
CA PHE A 92 -21.51 6.99 12.84
C PHE A 92 -22.26 8.32 12.68
N PHE A 93 -23.46 8.45 13.22
CA PHE A 93 -24.21 9.70 13.15
C PHE A 93 -23.49 10.88 13.83
N ILE A 94 -22.85 10.65 14.99
CA ILE A 94 -22.07 11.66 15.70
C ILE A 94 -20.85 12.07 14.87
N LEU A 95 -20.08 11.10 14.38
CA LEU A 95 -18.88 11.37 13.57
C LEU A 95 -19.23 12.05 12.24
N ASP A 96 -20.32 11.66 11.60
CA ASP A 96 -20.83 12.29 10.37
C ASP A 96 -21.27 13.73 10.59
N ARG A 97 -21.92 14.03 11.73
CA ARG A 97 -22.21 15.43 12.13
C ARG A 97 -20.92 16.20 12.41
N ALA A 98 -19.94 15.55 13.02
CA ALA A 98 -18.66 16.15 13.36
C ALA A 98 -17.92 16.59 12.09
N THR A 99 -17.78 15.69 11.10
CA THR A 99 -17.08 15.98 9.85
C THR A 99 -17.83 16.95 8.95
N ARG A 100 -19.17 17.02 9.02
CA ARG A 100 -19.94 18.07 8.33
C ARG A 100 -19.74 19.45 8.95
N LYS A 101 -19.67 19.54 10.29
CA LYS A 101 -19.49 20.82 11.01
C LYS A 101 -18.04 21.30 10.96
N PHE A 102 -17.08 20.39 11.08
CA PHE A 102 -15.65 20.67 11.09
C PHE A 102 -14.96 19.96 9.93
N HIS A 103 -15.40 20.26 8.71
CA HIS A 103 -14.86 19.61 7.51
C HIS A 103 -13.36 19.83 7.35
N GLY A 104 -12.80 20.94 7.85
CA GLY A 104 -11.37 21.26 7.80
C GLY A 104 -10.46 20.39 8.67
N ASP A 105 -10.99 19.69 9.67
CA ASP A 105 -10.19 18.88 10.59
C ASP A 105 -9.93 17.49 10.01
N VAL A 106 -8.75 17.30 9.41
CA VAL A 106 -8.33 16.01 8.83
C VAL A 106 -8.24 14.91 9.90
N GLY A 107 -7.85 15.25 11.14
CA GLY A 107 -7.75 14.28 12.23
C GLY A 107 -9.10 13.64 12.55
N LEU A 108 -10.17 14.43 12.47
CA LEU A 108 -11.54 13.94 12.66
C LEU A 108 -11.98 12.99 11.55
N TRP A 109 -11.60 13.26 10.29
CA TRP A 109 -11.85 12.34 9.17
C TRP A 109 -11.11 11.02 9.36
N VAL A 110 -9.85 11.07 9.78
CA VAL A 110 -9.04 9.85 10.06
C VAL A 110 -9.66 9.03 11.18
N GLN A 111 -10.08 9.65 12.29
CA GLN A 111 -10.77 8.95 13.38
C GLN A 111 -12.09 8.30 12.90
N TYR A 112 -12.83 8.97 12.03
CA TYR A 112 -14.05 8.43 11.46
C TYR A 112 -13.79 7.23 10.55
N LEU A 113 -12.77 7.32 9.69
CA LEU A 113 -12.32 6.22 8.82
C LEU A 113 -11.86 5.01 9.64
N GLU A 114 -11.04 5.24 10.66
CA GLU A 114 -10.51 4.17 11.53
C GLU A 114 -11.64 3.46 12.27
N TYR A 115 -12.59 4.21 12.84
CA TYR A 115 -13.76 3.60 13.46
C TYR A 115 -14.60 2.79 12.46
N ALA A 116 -14.83 3.30 11.25
CA ALA A 116 -15.58 2.58 10.23
C ALA A 116 -14.87 1.29 9.79
N LYS A 117 -13.53 1.31 9.70
CA LYS A 117 -12.69 0.13 9.44
C LYS A 117 -12.80 -0.90 10.55
N GLN A 118 -12.67 -0.49 11.82
CA GLN A 118 -12.81 -1.37 12.99
C GLN A 118 -14.18 -2.07 13.05
N GLN A 119 -15.24 -1.39 12.60
CA GLN A 119 -16.58 -1.98 12.53
C GLN A 119 -16.84 -2.77 11.23
N LYS A 120 -15.81 -3.00 10.40
CA LYS A 120 -15.89 -3.70 9.10
C LYS A 120 -16.96 -3.13 8.16
N ALA A 121 -17.19 -1.82 8.23
CA ALA A 121 -18.21 -1.12 7.45
C ALA A 121 -17.64 -0.63 6.10
N TYR A 122 -17.14 -1.54 5.27
CA TYR A 122 -16.34 -1.22 4.07
C TYR A 122 -17.03 -0.23 3.11
N LYS A 123 -18.32 -0.43 2.81
CA LYS A 123 -19.10 0.51 1.98
C LYS A 123 -19.11 1.93 2.55
N LYS A 124 -19.23 2.05 3.87
CA LYS A 124 -19.24 3.33 4.58
C LYS A 124 -17.85 3.98 4.55
N VAL A 125 -16.78 3.19 4.70
CA VAL A 125 -15.40 3.68 4.55
C VAL A 125 -15.20 4.32 3.18
N SER A 126 -15.61 3.64 2.09
CA SER A 126 -15.48 4.20 0.73
C SER A 126 -16.24 5.52 0.55
N THR A 127 -17.44 5.65 1.14
CA THR A 127 -18.19 6.91 1.14
C THR A 127 -17.45 8.01 1.89
N ILE A 128 -17.02 7.74 3.13
CA ILE A 128 -16.30 8.70 3.97
C ILE A 128 -15.01 9.17 3.28
N LEU A 129 -14.28 8.23 2.68
CA LEU A 129 -13.03 8.50 1.97
C LEU A 129 -13.28 9.38 0.74
N THR A 130 -14.34 9.11 -0.02
CA THR A 130 -14.72 9.95 -1.17
C THR A 130 -15.08 11.37 -0.73
N ASP A 131 -15.82 11.51 0.37
CA ASP A 131 -16.19 12.81 0.92
C ASP A 131 -14.97 13.58 1.44
N ALA A 132 -14.07 12.88 2.16
CA ALA A 132 -12.82 13.45 2.67
C ALA A 132 -11.92 13.95 1.52
N LEU A 133 -11.71 13.15 0.47
CA LEU A 133 -10.90 13.53 -0.68
C LEU A 133 -11.49 14.70 -1.47
N ARG A 134 -12.82 14.80 -1.54
CA ARG A 134 -13.50 15.93 -2.18
C ARG A 134 -13.25 17.23 -1.45
N LEU A 135 -13.23 17.20 -0.13
CA LEU A 135 -13.05 18.38 0.72
C LEU A 135 -11.56 18.71 0.94
N HIS A 136 -10.67 17.74 0.79
CA HIS A 136 -9.22 17.87 0.99
C HIS A 136 -8.39 17.39 -0.22
N PRO A 137 -8.62 17.92 -1.43
CA PRO A 137 -7.94 17.42 -2.63
C PRO A 137 -6.42 17.67 -2.63
N ALA A 138 -5.95 18.66 -1.88
CA ALA A 138 -4.53 18.99 -1.75
C ALA A 138 -3.78 18.15 -0.70
N ASN A 139 -4.48 17.32 0.07
CA ASN A 139 -3.86 16.50 1.11
C ASN A 139 -3.33 15.18 0.52
N VAL A 140 -2.01 15.09 0.40
CA VAL A 140 -1.30 13.93 -0.16
C VAL A 140 -1.55 12.67 0.67
N ASP A 141 -1.52 12.78 2.00
CA ASP A 141 -1.61 11.62 2.89
C ASP A 141 -2.98 10.93 2.80
N LEU A 142 -4.06 11.69 2.55
CA LEU A 142 -5.38 11.11 2.30
C LEU A 142 -5.44 10.34 0.98
N TRP A 143 -4.78 10.81 -0.08
CA TRP A 143 -4.69 10.07 -1.35
C TRP A 143 -3.89 8.78 -1.18
N LEU A 144 -2.77 8.83 -0.45
CA LEU A 144 -1.95 7.66 -0.16
C LEU A 144 -2.72 6.64 0.68
N TYR A 145 -3.41 7.10 1.73
CA TYR A 145 -4.26 6.26 2.55
C TYR A 145 -5.37 5.59 1.73
N ALA A 146 -6.02 6.33 0.82
CA ALA A 146 -7.07 5.80 -0.04
C ALA A 146 -6.57 4.68 -0.96
N ALA A 147 -5.42 4.91 -1.60
CA ALA A 147 -4.80 3.95 -2.49
C ALA A 147 -4.34 2.69 -1.73
N GLN A 148 -3.68 2.86 -0.59
CA GLN A 148 -3.24 1.75 0.26
C GLN A 148 -4.42 0.91 0.75
N TYR A 149 -5.47 1.56 1.26
CA TYR A 149 -6.68 0.89 1.73
C TYR A 149 -7.32 0.00 0.64
N SER A 150 -7.37 0.47 -0.61
CA SER A 150 -7.94 -0.32 -1.71
C SER A 150 -7.14 -1.58 -2.04
N VAL A 151 -5.82 -1.56 -1.84
CA VAL A 151 -4.96 -2.73 -2.05
C VAL A 151 -5.09 -3.70 -0.88
N ASP A 152 -5.08 -3.20 0.35
CA ASP A 152 -5.04 -4.03 1.55
C ASP A 152 -6.37 -4.77 1.79
N GLU A 153 -7.51 -4.09 1.61
CA GLU A 153 -8.82 -4.66 1.96
C GLU A 153 -9.52 -5.33 0.77
N HIS A 154 -9.24 -4.89 -0.46
CA HIS A 154 -9.96 -5.34 -1.65
C HIS A 154 -9.06 -5.96 -2.72
N ALA A 155 -7.73 -5.95 -2.54
CA ALA A 155 -6.75 -6.36 -3.55
C ALA A 155 -6.97 -5.67 -4.92
N ASP A 156 -7.63 -4.50 -4.93
CA ASP A 156 -8.05 -3.82 -6.15
C ASP A 156 -6.99 -2.81 -6.57
N MET A 157 -6.07 -3.28 -7.41
CA MET A 157 -5.01 -2.43 -7.98
C MET A 157 -5.57 -1.34 -8.90
N THR A 158 -6.70 -1.59 -9.57
CA THR A 158 -7.30 -0.64 -10.51
C THR A 158 -7.85 0.57 -9.78
N GLN A 159 -8.56 0.36 -8.67
CA GLN A 159 -9.03 1.46 -7.82
C GLN A 159 -7.86 2.22 -7.19
N SER A 160 -6.82 1.51 -6.73
CA SER A 160 -5.61 2.11 -6.18
C SER A 160 -4.94 3.06 -7.17
N ARG A 161 -4.73 2.60 -8.41
CA ARG A 161 -4.26 3.43 -9.54
C ARG A 161 -5.17 4.63 -9.77
N GLY A 162 -6.49 4.42 -9.74
CA GLY A 162 -7.46 5.49 -9.89
C GLY A 162 -7.36 6.58 -8.81
N TYR A 163 -7.05 6.22 -7.56
CA TYR A 163 -6.77 7.20 -6.49
C TYR A 163 -5.44 7.92 -6.72
N MET A 164 -4.36 7.20 -7.04
CA MET A 164 -3.05 7.81 -7.28
C MET A 164 -3.07 8.78 -8.47
N GLN A 165 -3.65 8.37 -9.60
CA GLN A 165 -3.76 9.20 -10.80
C GLN A 165 -4.62 10.45 -10.57
N ARG A 166 -5.73 10.34 -9.83
CA ARG A 166 -6.53 11.52 -9.43
C ARG A 166 -5.77 12.40 -8.46
N GLY A 167 -5.10 11.82 -7.47
CA GLY A 167 -4.25 12.53 -6.52
C GLY A 167 -3.16 13.33 -7.23
N LEU A 168 -2.51 12.74 -8.24
CA LEU A 168 -1.50 13.41 -9.05
C LEU A 168 -2.06 14.58 -9.87
N ARG A 169 -3.36 14.61 -10.19
CA ARG A 169 -3.97 15.79 -10.85
C ARG A 169 -4.01 16.99 -9.90
N PHE A 170 -4.22 16.77 -8.61
CA PHE A 170 -4.31 17.84 -7.60
C PHE A 170 -2.95 18.16 -6.95
N CYS A 171 -2.15 17.14 -6.63
CA CYS A 171 -0.91 17.24 -5.87
C CYS A 171 0.34 17.02 -6.75
N LYS A 172 0.39 17.66 -7.94
CA LYS A 172 1.48 17.49 -8.91
C LYS A 172 2.87 17.80 -8.36
N SER A 173 2.97 18.75 -7.42
CA SER A 173 4.23 19.19 -6.81
C SER A 173 4.74 18.24 -5.71
N SER A 174 3.96 17.25 -5.29
CA SER A 174 4.34 16.35 -4.21
C SER A 174 5.19 15.18 -4.71
N LYS A 175 6.51 15.24 -4.49
CA LYS A 175 7.44 14.14 -4.78
C LYS A 175 7.02 12.84 -4.08
N LYS A 176 6.55 12.94 -2.83
CA LYS A 176 6.05 11.82 -2.04
C LYS A 176 4.97 11.04 -2.80
N LEU A 177 4.00 11.73 -3.41
CA LEU A 177 2.92 11.05 -4.15
C LEU A 177 3.44 10.31 -5.39
N TRP A 178 4.38 10.91 -6.13
CA TRP A 178 5.01 10.27 -7.29
C TRP A 178 5.80 9.01 -6.90
N LEU A 179 6.61 9.08 -5.84
CA LEU A 179 7.37 7.93 -5.34
C LEU A 179 6.46 6.80 -4.89
N HIS A 180 5.41 7.10 -4.11
CA HIS A 180 4.47 6.09 -3.68
C HIS A 180 3.66 5.50 -4.84
N TYR A 181 3.35 6.27 -5.88
CA TYR A 181 2.69 5.72 -7.07
C TYR A 181 3.61 4.75 -7.82
N ALA A 182 4.87 5.10 -8.02
CA ALA A 182 5.85 4.19 -8.61
C ALA A 182 6.05 2.93 -7.76
N LYS A 183 6.15 3.08 -6.43
CA LYS A 183 6.24 1.96 -5.48
C LYS A 183 5.04 1.03 -5.57
N LEU A 184 3.82 1.57 -5.69
CA LEU A 184 2.60 0.79 -5.88
C LEU A 184 2.68 -0.08 -7.14
N GLU A 185 3.16 0.48 -8.26
CA GLU A 185 3.30 -0.26 -9.52
C GLU A 185 4.39 -1.34 -9.43
N LEU A 186 5.51 -1.07 -8.76
CA LEU A 186 6.54 -2.09 -8.50
C LEU A 186 6.02 -3.22 -7.62
N ILE A 187 5.24 -2.91 -6.58
CA ILE A 187 4.55 -3.92 -5.74
C ILE A 187 3.60 -4.77 -6.60
N TYR A 188 2.88 -4.16 -7.54
CA TYR A 188 2.01 -4.90 -8.45
C TYR A 188 2.79 -5.87 -9.34
N ILE A 189 3.90 -5.42 -9.93
CA ILE A 189 4.78 -6.27 -10.73
C ILE A 189 5.33 -7.42 -9.88
N ALA A 190 5.79 -7.13 -8.67
CA ALA A 190 6.30 -8.14 -7.74
C ALA A 190 5.25 -9.21 -7.41
N LYS A 191 3.99 -8.80 -7.18
CA LYS A 191 2.87 -9.72 -6.97
C LYS A 191 2.59 -10.58 -8.21
N LEU A 192 2.69 -10.02 -9.42
CA LEU A 192 2.53 -10.79 -10.66
C LEU A 192 3.63 -11.83 -10.85
N VAL A 193 4.90 -11.44 -10.64
CA VAL A 193 6.05 -12.35 -10.73
C VAL A 193 5.94 -13.46 -9.68
N ALA A 194 5.62 -13.12 -8.44
CA ALA A 194 5.40 -14.11 -7.39
C ALA A 194 4.27 -15.10 -7.74
N ARG A 195 3.19 -14.61 -8.36
CA ARG A 195 2.09 -15.46 -8.83
C ARG A 195 2.54 -16.40 -9.96
N GLN A 196 3.33 -15.93 -10.93
CA GLN A 196 3.87 -16.77 -12.00
C GLN A 196 4.79 -17.87 -11.46
N ARG A 197 5.66 -17.53 -10.50
CA ARG A 197 6.50 -18.50 -9.78
C ARG A 197 5.68 -19.58 -9.10
N ILE A 198 4.62 -19.20 -8.39
CA ILE A 198 3.73 -20.15 -7.69
C ILE A 198 2.99 -21.04 -8.69
N LEU A 199 2.57 -20.50 -9.84
CA LEU A 199 1.90 -21.25 -10.89
C LEU A 199 2.85 -22.11 -11.75
N GLY A 200 4.16 -22.06 -11.51
CA GLY A 200 5.15 -22.84 -12.25
C GLY A 200 5.41 -22.36 -13.68
N LEU A 201 4.98 -21.15 -14.03
CA LEU A 201 5.15 -20.54 -15.36
C LEU A 201 6.58 -20.02 -15.60
N ASP A 202 7.42 -20.03 -14.57
CA ASP A 202 8.84 -19.64 -14.65
C ASP A 202 9.74 -20.74 -15.25
N LYS A 203 9.18 -21.92 -15.59
CA LYS A 203 9.92 -22.94 -16.34
C LYS A 203 9.85 -22.61 -17.82
N PRO A 204 10.98 -22.53 -18.55
CA PRO A 204 10.92 -22.52 -20.01
C PRO A 204 10.18 -23.79 -20.44
N ILE A 205 9.14 -23.63 -21.25
CA ILE A 205 8.44 -24.75 -21.88
C ILE A 205 9.51 -25.54 -22.65
N GLU A 206 9.88 -26.72 -22.16
CA GLU A 206 10.66 -27.66 -22.96
C GLU A 206 9.82 -27.94 -24.20
N ALA A 207 10.35 -27.55 -25.37
CA ALA A 207 9.75 -27.94 -26.64
C ALA A 207 9.52 -29.45 -26.62
N PRO A 208 8.37 -29.95 -27.13
CA PRO A 208 8.14 -31.38 -27.18
C PRO A 208 9.33 -32.01 -27.91
N LYS A 209 10.04 -32.92 -27.24
CA LYS A 209 11.04 -33.75 -27.92
C LYS A 209 10.31 -34.42 -29.09
N PRO A 210 10.80 -34.28 -30.34
CA PRO A 210 10.19 -34.99 -31.45
C PRO A 210 10.20 -36.47 -31.10
N ALA A 211 9.01 -37.08 -31.07
CA ALA A 211 8.88 -38.51 -30.90
C ALA A 211 9.73 -39.19 -31.98
N GLN A 212 10.64 -40.06 -31.55
CA GLN A 212 11.33 -40.98 -32.45
C GLN A 212 10.26 -41.83 -33.12
N GLU A 213 10.15 -41.69 -34.44
CA GLU A 213 9.59 -42.73 -35.30
C GLU A 213 10.57 -43.90 -35.26
N ASP A 214 10.12 -45.05 -34.77
CA ASP A 214 10.63 -46.35 -35.22
C ASP A 214 9.57 -47.44 -34.98
N ASP A 215 9.28 -48.13 -36.09
CA ASP A 215 8.78 -49.50 -36.30
C ASP A 215 7.34 -49.94 -35.93
N LEU A 216 6.52 -50.03 -37.00
CA LEU A 216 5.85 -51.23 -37.54
C LEU A 216 5.48 -52.38 -36.56
N ASP A 217 4.19 -52.57 -36.26
CA ASP A 217 3.35 -53.66 -36.80
C ASP A 217 1.93 -53.70 -36.17
N ALA A 218 1.04 -54.43 -36.86
CA ALA A 218 -0.42 -54.34 -36.87
C ALA A 218 -1.20 -54.78 -35.59
N ASP A 219 -2.49 -54.39 -35.61
CA ASP A 219 -3.63 -54.87 -34.81
C ASP A 219 -3.85 -54.32 -33.38
N MET A 220 -4.39 -53.09 -33.29
CA MET A 220 -5.26 -52.67 -32.18
C MET A 220 -6.36 -51.71 -32.68
N ILE A 221 -7.62 -52.04 -32.36
CA ILE A 221 -8.83 -51.30 -32.69
C ILE A 221 -8.77 -49.88 -32.08
N ALA A 222 -8.98 -48.85 -32.89
CA ALA A 222 -9.11 -47.47 -32.42
C ALA A 222 -10.38 -47.31 -31.57
N MET A 223 -10.24 -46.95 -30.29
CA MET A 223 -11.38 -46.50 -29.49
C MET A 223 -11.84 -45.11 -29.96
N PRO A 224 -13.16 -44.83 -29.99
CA PRO A 224 -13.69 -43.56 -30.47
C PRO A 224 -13.14 -42.38 -29.66
N LYS A 225 -12.72 -41.32 -30.35
CA LYS A 225 -12.45 -40.02 -29.74
C LYS A 225 -13.76 -39.49 -29.16
N ILE A 226 -13.83 -39.40 -27.83
CA ILE A 226 -14.87 -38.61 -27.18
C ILE A 226 -14.60 -37.14 -27.51
N THR A 227 -15.37 -36.59 -28.44
CA THR A 227 -15.47 -35.15 -28.67
C THR A 227 -16.36 -34.54 -27.61
N GLY A 228 -15.98 -33.35 -27.11
CA GLY A 228 -16.58 -32.67 -25.95
C GLY A 228 -18.01 -32.14 -26.13
N GLU A 229 -18.86 -32.79 -26.92
CA GLU A 229 -20.27 -32.43 -27.10
C GLU A 229 -21.25 -33.40 -26.40
N ASP A 230 -20.79 -34.54 -25.85
CA ASP A 230 -21.63 -35.53 -25.14
C ASP A 230 -21.71 -35.35 -23.60
N ILE A 231 -21.23 -34.23 -23.06
CA ILE A 231 -21.37 -33.90 -21.62
C ILE A 231 -22.21 -32.62 -21.52
N ASN A 232 -23.51 -32.82 -21.33
CA ASN A 232 -24.60 -31.85 -21.39
C ASN A 232 -24.50 -30.71 -20.32
N PRO A 233 -25.45 -29.76 -20.22
CA PRO A 233 -25.25 -28.31 -20.39
C PRO A 233 -25.54 -27.52 -19.09
N GLY A 234 -24.71 -26.53 -18.76
CA GLY A 234 -25.03 -25.53 -17.74
C GLY A 234 -24.51 -25.81 -16.32
N ALA A 235 -23.76 -24.81 -15.84
CA ALA A 235 -23.35 -24.54 -14.46
C ALA A 235 -22.33 -25.49 -13.78
N GLY A 236 -21.11 -24.95 -13.60
CA GLY A 236 -20.44 -24.93 -12.30
C GLY A 236 -19.26 -25.86 -12.06
N GLU A 237 -18.15 -25.23 -11.67
CA GLU A 237 -16.96 -25.73 -10.92
C GLU A 237 -15.82 -26.45 -11.68
N ASP A 238 -14.86 -25.60 -12.09
CA ASP A 238 -13.44 -25.59 -11.71
C ASP A 238 -12.61 -26.90 -11.78
N GLY A 239 -11.53 -26.88 -12.58
CA GLY A 239 -10.54 -27.96 -12.58
C GLY A 239 -9.56 -28.03 -13.75
N GLY A 240 -9.64 -27.14 -14.74
CA GLY A 240 -8.67 -27.05 -15.83
C GLY A 240 -8.09 -25.65 -15.90
N VAL A 241 -6.79 -25.50 -15.61
CA VAL A 241 -6.11 -24.21 -15.74
C VAL A 241 -6.08 -23.88 -17.24
N ASP A 242 -6.81 -22.83 -17.66
CA ASP A 242 -6.83 -22.36 -19.04
C ASP A 242 -5.39 -22.02 -19.49
N GLN A 243 -4.79 -22.91 -20.28
CA GLN A 243 -3.43 -22.77 -20.80
C GLN A 243 -3.25 -21.43 -21.54
N VAL A 244 -4.29 -20.96 -22.23
CA VAL A 244 -4.34 -19.67 -22.91
C VAL A 244 -4.32 -18.49 -21.93
N ALA A 245 -4.93 -18.62 -20.75
CA ALA A 245 -4.88 -17.58 -19.71
C ALA A 245 -3.48 -17.52 -19.06
N LEU A 246 -2.79 -18.66 -18.96
CA LEU A 246 -1.42 -18.75 -18.46
C LEU A 246 -0.40 -18.13 -19.43
N ASP A 247 -0.51 -18.41 -20.73
CA ASP A 247 0.38 -17.86 -21.77
C ASP A 247 0.20 -16.34 -21.94
N ASN A 248 -1.03 -15.85 -21.80
CA ASN A 248 -1.32 -14.41 -21.75
C ASN A 248 -0.78 -13.75 -20.47
N LEU A 249 -0.76 -14.47 -19.34
CA LEU A 249 -0.17 -13.99 -18.10
C LEU A 249 1.37 -13.90 -18.20
N ALA A 250 2.02 -14.90 -18.81
CA ALA A 250 3.46 -14.93 -19.07
C ALA A 250 3.92 -13.77 -19.95
N ASN A 251 3.15 -13.44 -20.99
CA ASN A 251 3.43 -12.35 -21.93
C ASN A 251 2.81 -11.00 -21.53
N THR A 252 2.35 -10.85 -20.28
CA THR A 252 1.66 -9.62 -19.87
C THR A 252 2.63 -8.41 -19.94
N PRO A 253 2.31 -7.35 -20.72
CA PRO A 253 3.16 -6.17 -20.87
C PRO A 253 3.53 -5.46 -19.56
N ALA A 254 2.79 -5.72 -18.47
CA ALA A 254 3.08 -5.19 -17.14
C ALA A 254 4.44 -5.64 -16.58
N LEU A 255 4.95 -6.81 -16.97
CA LEU A 255 6.23 -7.36 -16.49
C LEU A 255 7.45 -6.63 -17.09
N SER A 256 7.23 -5.83 -18.13
CA SER A 256 8.30 -5.08 -18.82
C SER A 256 8.82 -3.87 -18.03
N GLY A 257 8.15 -3.49 -16.94
CA GLY A 257 8.48 -2.31 -16.12
C GLY A 257 8.12 -0.97 -16.78
N ALA A 258 7.38 -0.95 -17.90
CA ALA A 258 7.10 0.26 -18.66
C ALA A 258 6.29 1.32 -17.88
N ILE A 259 5.40 0.90 -16.97
CA ILE A 259 4.56 1.84 -16.21
C ILE A 259 5.40 2.63 -15.19
N PRO A 260 6.20 1.99 -14.29
CA PRO A 260 7.15 2.72 -13.43
C PRO A 260 8.09 3.67 -14.20
N LEU A 261 8.58 3.26 -15.37
CA LEU A 261 9.42 4.10 -16.24
C LEU A 261 8.66 5.35 -16.73
N ALA A 262 7.44 5.18 -17.23
CA ALA A 262 6.62 6.30 -17.67
C ALA A 262 6.28 7.27 -16.53
N ILE A 263 6.07 6.75 -15.31
CA ILE A 263 5.87 7.55 -14.11
C ILE A 263 7.13 8.36 -13.80
N PHE A 264 8.31 7.71 -13.83
CA PHE A 264 9.59 8.36 -13.61
C PHE A 264 9.85 9.49 -14.61
N ASP A 265 9.71 9.21 -15.91
CA ASP A 265 9.95 10.21 -16.97
C ASP A 265 9.01 11.41 -16.85
N THR A 266 7.74 11.16 -16.54
CA THR A 266 6.74 12.22 -16.34
C THR A 266 7.07 13.04 -15.09
N ALA A 267 7.49 12.39 -14.01
CA ALA A 267 7.89 13.06 -12.77
C ALA A 267 9.16 13.90 -12.95
N MET A 268 10.18 13.36 -13.62
CA MET A 268 11.43 14.08 -13.93
C MET A 268 11.15 15.35 -14.73
N LYS A 269 10.30 15.26 -15.77
CA LYS A 269 9.84 16.44 -16.52
C LYS A 269 9.13 17.45 -15.62
N ASN A 270 8.22 16.99 -14.77
CA ASN A 270 7.46 17.84 -13.85
C ASN A 270 8.35 18.56 -12.81
N PHE A 271 9.41 17.89 -12.33
CA PHE A 271 10.36 18.44 -11.36
C PHE A 271 11.60 19.08 -11.99
N LYS A 272 11.61 19.32 -13.31
CA LYS A 272 12.73 19.94 -14.04
C LYS A 272 14.05 19.19 -13.82
N ASN A 273 14.00 17.86 -13.90
CA ASN A 273 15.14 16.94 -13.72
C ASN A 273 15.83 17.15 -12.37
N ASP A 274 15.06 17.08 -11.29
CA ASP A 274 15.59 17.11 -9.94
C ASP A 274 16.38 15.84 -9.62
N ASP A 275 17.64 16.00 -9.25
CA ASP A 275 18.58 14.91 -8.98
C ASP A 275 18.30 14.21 -7.65
N ARG A 276 17.75 14.94 -6.67
CA ARG A 276 17.30 14.33 -5.41
C ARG A 276 16.15 13.37 -5.62
N PHE A 277 15.13 13.79 -6.37
CA PHE A 277 14.01 12.92 -6.73
C PHE A 277 14.47 11.67 -7.49
N GLY A 278 15.44 11.82 -8.41
CA GLY A 278 16.04 10.68 -9.12
C GLY A 278 16.69 9.67 -8.18
N HIS A 279 17.49 10.14 -7.21
CA HIS A 279 18.11 9.27 -6.20
C HIS A 279 17.07 8.63 -5.28
N GLU A 280 16.07 9.38 -4.80
CA GLU A 280 14.98 8.82 -3.98
C GLU A 280 14.19 7.72 -4.72
N PHE A 281 13.95 7.91 -6.03
CA PHE A 281 13.33 6.89 -6.88
C PHE A 281 14.22 5.66 -7.04
N TYR A 282 15.51 5.86 -7.27
CA TYR A 282 16.50 4.78 -7.38
C TYR A 282 16.53 3.93 -6.11
N ASP A 283 16.68 4.55 -4.94
CA ASP A 283 16.71 3.84 -3.66
C ASP A 283 15.42 3.06 -3.41
N MET A 284 14.26 3.67 -3.71
CA MET A 284 12.96 3.00 -3.60
C MET A 284 12.86 1.77 -4.53
N ALA A 285 13.37 1.87 -5.76
CA ALA A 285 13.31 0.77 -6.71
C ALA A 285 14.27 -0.38 -6.34
N VAL A 286 15.44 -0.08 -5.75
CA VAL A 286 16.41 -1.08 -5.27
C VAL A 286 15.83 -1.99 -4.18
N GLU A 287 14.81 -1.54 -3.42
CA GLU A 287 14.10 -2.38 -2.45
C GLU A 287 13.42 -3.63 -3.08
N PHE A 288 13.28 -3.68 -4.41
CA PHE A 288 12.62 -4.75 -5.16
C PHE A 288 13.62 -5.64 -5.91
N ASP A 289 14.60 -6.20 -5.20
CA ASP A 289 15.74 -6.97 -5.74
C ASP A 289 15.35 -8.17 -6.62
N ASP A 290 14.28 -8.88 -6.29
CA ASP A 290 13.84 -10.10 -6.99
C ASP A 290 13.08 -9.84 -8.32
N LEU A 291 12.95 -8.58 -8.77
CA LEU A 291 12.21 -8.21 -9.99
C LEU A 291 13.04 -8.38 -11.28
N PRO A 292 12.53 -9.10 -12.31
CA PRO A 292 13.23 -9.26 -13.58
C PRO A 292 13.51 -7.96 -14.33
N CYS A 293 12.62 -6.97 -14.20
CA CYS A 293 12.75 -5.67 -14.87
C CYS A 293 13.57 -4.64 -14.06
N LEU A 294 14.08 -4.99 -12.88
CA LEU A 294 14.77 -4.05 -11.99
C LEU A 294 15.97 -3.40 -12.68
N HIS A 295 16.87 -4.21 -13.23
CA HIS A 295 18.09 -3.70 -13.85
C HIS A 295 17.79 -2.74 -15.02
N LYS A 296 16.74 -3.03 -15.80
CA LYS A 296 16.27 -2.14 -16.87
C LYS A 296 15.74 -0.81 -16.32
N ILE A 297 14.97 -0.85 -15.24
CA ILE A 297 14.43 0.36 -14.60
C ILE A 297 15.55 1.23 -14.05
N LEU A 298 16.45 0.63 -13.26
CA LEU A 298 17.57 1.35 -12.66
C LEU A 298 18.55 1.89 -13.71
N GLY A 299 18.78 1.15 -14.79
CA GLY A 299 19.62 1.59 -15.90
C GLY A 299 19.06 2.85 -16.56
N HIS A 300 17.76 2.85 -16.88
CA HIS A 300 17.09 4.04 -17.43
C HIS A 300 17.15 5.24 -16.48
N VAL A 301 16.91 5.02 -15.18
CA VAL A 301 17.00 6.08 -14.16
C VAL A 301 18.41 6.71 -14.15
N VAL A 302 19.44 5.87 -14.13
CA VAL A 302 20.85 6.31 -14.14
C VAL A 302 21.18 7.05 -15.43
N ASP A 303 20.77 6.53 -16.59
CA ASP A 303 21.02 7.15 -17.90
C ASP A 303 20.40 8.55 -17.97
N VAL A 304 19.14 8.71 -17.55
CA VAL A 304 18.45 10.01 -17.51
C VAL A 304 19.16 10.97 -16.55
N MET A 305 19.56 10.51 -15.37
CA MET A 305 20.29 11.35 -14.40
C MET A 305 21.67 11.76 -14.94
N GLN A 306 22.39 10.88 -15.62
CA GLN A 306 23.68 11.17 -16.25
C GLN A 306 23.56 12.16 -17.41
N GLN A 307 22.53 12.04 -18.25
CA GLN A 307 22.29 12.97 -19.36
C GLN A 307 21.90 14.37 -18.88
N THR A 308 21.17 14.47 -17.76
CA THR A 308 20.63 15.74 -17.28
C THR A 308 21.58 16.45 -16.31
N LYS A 309 22.15 15.75 -15.32
CA LYS A 309 23.00 16.30 -14.27
C LYS A 309 24.14 15.33 -13.90
N PRO A 310 25.17 15.17 -14.75
CA PRO A 310 26.26 14.22 -14.52
C PRO A 310 27.15 14.57 -13.31
N ASN A 311 27.25 15.87 -12.97
CA ASN A 311 28.11 16.35 -11.90
C ASN A 311 27.44 16.31 -10.50
N SER A 312 26.16 15.93 -10.40
CA SER A 312 25.50 15.85 -9.11
C SER A 312 26.01 14.65 -8.30
N PRO A 313 26.28 14.81 -6.99
CA PRO A 313 26.57 13.69 -6.09
C PRO A 313 25.50 12.60 -6.13
N HIS A 314 24.22 12.98 -6.27
CA HIS A 314 23.08 12.07 -6.34
C HIS A 314 23.11 11.20 -7.61
N THR A 315 23.54 11.75 -8.74
CA THR A 315 23.73 11.00 -9.99
C THR A 315 24.93 10.06 -9.91
N GLN A 316 26.04 10.56 -9.36
CA GLN A 316 27.29 9.82 -9.26
C GLN A 316 27.13 8.58 -8.37
N ILE A 317 26.44 8.70 -7.23
CA ILE A 317 26.21 7.56 -6.35
C ILE A 317 25.31 6.49 -6.99
N CYS A 318 24.23 6.89 -7.68
CA CYS A 318 23.36 5.93 -8.38
C CYS A 318 24.13 5.18 -9.49
N TYR A 319 24.98 5.90 -10.23
CA TYR A 319 25.84 5.30 -11.24
C TYR A 319 26.88 4.32 -10.65
N ILE A 320 27.46 4.64 -9.48
CA ILE A 320 28.41 3.77 -8.78
C ILE A 320 27.70 2.51 -8.26
N LYS A 321 26.50 2.64 -7.67
CA LYS A 321 25.71 1.52 -7.11
C LYS A 321 25.12 0.58 -8.17
N PHE A 322 24.85 1.09 -9.39
CA PHE A 322 24.14 0.36 -10.44
C PHE A 322 24.64 -1.06 -10.77
N PRO A 323 25.95 -1.33 -10.94
CA PRO A 323 26.44 -2.67 -11.26
C PRO A 323 26.06 -3.73 -10.20
N THR A 324 25.96 -3.32 -8.93
CA THR A 324 25.61 -4.20 -7.81
C THR A 324 24.11 -4.31 -7.55
N ALA A 325 23.28 -3.53 -8.26
CA ALA A 325 21.86 -3.48 -7.99
C ALA A 325 21.13 -4.76 -8.43
N GLY A 326 20.30 -5.32 -7.55
CA GLY A 326 19.58 -6.58 -7.77
C GLY A 326 20.43 -7.85 -7.54
N LEU A 327 21.69 -7.71 -7.12
CA LEU A 327 22.56 -8.84 -6.79
C LEU A 327 22.63 -9.06 -5.29
N ARG A 328 22.42 -10.31 -4.86
CA ARG A 328 22.67 -10.71 -3.47
C ARG A 328 24.17 -10.69 -3.19
N VAL A 329 24.57 -10.20 -2.02
CA VAL A 329 25.99 -10.08 -1.62
C VAL A 329 26.70 -11.44 -1.61
N THR A 330 25.95 -12.51 -1.36
CA THR A 330 26.44 -13.91 -1.36
C THR A 330 26.49 -14.54 -2.75
N SER A 331 26.08 -13.83 -3.81
CA SER A 331 26.10 -14.34 -5.19
C SER A 331 27.52 -14.35 -5.74
N PRO A 332 27.93 -15.38 -6.51
CA PRO A 332 29.25 -15.42 -7.17
C PRO A 332 29.45 -14.29 -8.19
N GLU A 333 28.37 -13.64 -8.65
CA GLU A 333 28.45 -12.51 -9.58
C GLU A 333 28.73 -11.18 -8.87
N PHE A 334 28.47 -11.12 -7.56
CA PHE A 334 28.60 -9.90 -6.77
C PHE A 334 30.04 -9.32 -6.74
N PRO A 335 31.11 -10.12 -6.55
CA PRO A 335 32.48 -9.58 -6.56
C PRO A 335 32.86 -8.91 -7.90
N ARG A 336 32.39 -9.46 -9.03
CA ARG A 336 32.63 -8.90 -10.36
C ARG A 336 31.89 -7.58 -10.54
N ALA A 337 30.62 -7.54 -10.14
CA ALA A 337 29.81 -6.32 -10.13
C ALA A 337 30.40 -5.25 -9.21
N PHE A 338 30.81 -5.63 -8.00
CA PHE A 338 31.44 -4.74 -7.04
C PHE A 338 32.75 -4.16 -7.55
N SER A 339 33.55 -4.94 -8.28
CA SER A 339 34.76 -4.45 -8.93
C SER A 339 34.46 -3.37 -9.98
N ALA A 340 33.37 -3.51 -10.74
CA ALA A 340 32.92 -2.49 -11.68
C ALA A 340 32.45 -1.22 -10.95
N SER A 341 31.70 -1.36 -9.86
CA SER A 341 31.33 -0.24 -8.98
C SER A 341 32.55 0.45 -8.38
N PHE A 342 33.57 -0.31 -7.98
CA PHE A 342 34.81 0.22 -7.43
C PHE A 342 35.66 0.96 -8.47
N ALA A 343 35.64 0.51 -9.73
CA ALA A 343 36.25 1.23 -10.84
C ALA A 343 35.56 2.59 -11.05
N ARG A 344 34.23 2.63 -11.08
CA ARG A 344 33.45 3.88 -11.16
C ARG A 344 33.71 4.79 -9.97
N LEU A 345 33.86 4.22 -8.77
CA LEU A 345 34.17 4.99 -7.57
C LEU A 345 35.49 5.74 -7.67
N LYS A 346 36.52 5.16 -8.33
CA LYS A 346 37.83 5.81 -8.50
C LYS A 346 37.74 7.17 -9.17
N GLU A 347 36.78 7.34 -10.08
CA GLU A 347 36.57 8.57 -10.85
C GLU A 347 36.02 9.72 -10.01
N TYR A 348 35.34 9.43 -8.89
CA TYR A 348 34.62 10.42 -8.07
C TYR A 348 35.09 10.52 -6.61
N ARG A 349 36.28 9.97 -6.30
CA ARG A 349 36.82 9.86 -4.92
C ARG A 349 36.98 11.17 -4.15
N ASN A 350 37.05 12.29 -4.85
CA ASN A 350 37.33 13.60 -4.26
C ASN A 350 36.04 14.34 -3.83
N ASN A 351 34.85 13.78 -4.09
CA ASN A 351 33.58 14.42 -3.74
C ASN A 351 33.11 13.97 -2.34
N PRO A 352 33.12 14.86 -1.33
CA PRO A 352 32.80 14.48 0.05
C PRO A 352 31.34 14.05 0.23
N ASN A 353 30.42 14.57 -0.58
CA ASN A 353 29.01 14.19 -0.52
C ASN A 353 28.79 12.76 -1.04
N VAL A 354 29.51 12.38 -2.09
CA VAL A 354 29.49 11.01 -2.62
C VAL A 354 30.13 10.06 -1.61
N ALA A 355 31.23 10.46 -0.98
CA ALA A 355 31.90 9.68 0.06
C ALA A 355 30.99 9.36 1.25
N LYS A 356 30.18 10.32 1.75
CA LYS A 356 29.18 10.08 2.80
C LYS A 356 28.16 9.00 2.41
N GLU A 357 27.61 9.10 1.20
CA GLU A 357 26.63 8.13 0.69
C GLU A 357 27.23 6.73 0.48
N ILE A 358 28.50 6.64 0.09
CA ILE A 358 29.22 5.37 -0.02
C ILE A 358 29.39 4.71 1.34
N VAL A 359 29.75 5.48 2.37
CA VAL A 359 29.85 4.95 3.74
C VAL A 359 28.50 4.39 4.17
N SER A 360 27.42 5.15 3.97
CA SER A 360 26.04 4.70 4.28
C SER A 360 25.66 3.42 3.54
N TRP A 361 26.07 3.28 2.27
CA TRP A 361 25.80 2.10 1.45
C TRP A 361 26.63 0.87 1.85
N LEU A 362 27.92 1.05 2.15
CA LEU A 362 28.85 -0.05 2.42
C LEU A 362 28.81 -0.55 3.87
N GLN A 363 28.43 0.29 4.83
CA GLN A 363 28.34 -0.09 6.25
C GLN A 363 27.41 -1.28 6.54
N PRO A 364 26.20 -1.36 5.96
CA PRO A 364 25.35 -2.54 6.10
C PRO A 364 25.97 -3.78 5.46
N LEU A 365 26.65 -3.62 4.31
CA LEU A 365 27.25 -4.74 3.57
C LEU A 365 28.44 -5.37 4.30
N GLU A 366 29.21 -4.58 5.05
CA GLU A 366 30.30 -5.06 5.90
C GLU A 366 29.80 -5.96 7.04
N LYS A 367 28.59 -5.69 7.56
CA LYS A 367 27.98 -6.43 8.67
C LYS A 367 27.27 -7.72 8.23
N THR A 368 27.14 -7.96 6.93
CA THR A 368 26.48 -9.16 6.41
C THR A 368 27.35 -10.40 6.60
N GLU A 369 26.83 -11.42 7.27
CA GLU A 369 27.50 -12.71 7.47
C GLU A 369 27.55 -13.51 6.15
N GLY A 370 28.67 -14.20 5.88
CA GLY A 370 28.85 -15.04 4.70
C GLY A 370 29.51 -14.37 3.49
N VAL A 371 30.07 -13.18 3.65
CA VAL A 371 30.85 -12.48 2.61
C VAL A 371 32.32 -12.95 2.65
N ASP A 372 32.91 -13.19 1.48
CA ASP A 372 34.33 -13.57 1.37
C ASP A 372 35.26 -12.60 2.13
N ALA A 373 36.23 -13.15 2.86
CA ALA A 373 37.16 -12.35 3.69
C ALA A 373 37.98 -11.33 2.88
N SER A 374 38.24 -11.60 1.60
CA SER A 374 38.91 -10.68 0.68
C SER A 374 38.00 -9.51 0.27
N LEU A 375 36.73 -9.78 0.03
CA LEU A 375 35.71 -8.79 -0.30
C LEU A 375 35.39 -7.91 0.90
N GLN A 376 35.28 -8.49 2.11
CA GLN A 376 35.13 -7.73 3.36
C GLN A 376 36.31 -6.76 3.56
N LYS A 377 37.56 -7.22 3.42
CA LYS A 377 38.74 -6.33 3.50
C LYS A 377 38.70 -5.19 2.47
N ALA A 378 38.27 -5.48 1.24
CA ALA A 378 38.14 -4.46 0.20
C ALA A 378 37.04 -3.43 0.53
N ILE A 379 35.91 -3.87 1.08
CA ILE A 379 34.82 -3.01 1.55
C ILE A 379 35.30 -2.12 2.71
N SER A 380 35.91 -2.69 3.75
CA SER A 380 36.43 -1.92 4.90
C SER A 380 37.50 -0.90 4.49
N ALA A 381 38.40 -1.26 3.56
CA ALA A 381 39.40 -0.33 3.04
C ALA A 381 38.75 0.82 2.24
N THR A 382 37.66 0.55 1.54
CA THR A 382 36.91 1.56 0.79
C THR A 382 36.17 2.52 1.73
N ILE A 383 35.55 1.99 2.79
CA ILE A 383 34.90 2.79 3.85
C ILE A 383 35.90 3.74 4.50
N ARG A 384 37.07 3.24 4.96
CA ARG A 384 38.10 4.07 5.61
C ARG A 384 38.60 5.19 4.70
N ASN A 385 38.79 4.91 3.41
CA ASN A 385 39.20 5.93 2.45
C ASN A 385 38.10 6.99 2.24
N ALA A 386 36.83 6.58 2.17
CA ALA A 386 35.70 7.50 2.05
C ALA A 386 35.53 8.36 3.32
N GLU A 387 35.66 7.77 4.52
CA GLU A 387 35.64 8.50 5.80
C GLU A 387 36.74 9.55 5.88
N ARG A 388 37.96 9.23 5.40
CA ARG A 388 39.06 10.19 5.34
C ARG A 388 38.72 11.37 4.42
N THR A 389 38.19 11.11 3.22
CA THR A 389 37.74 12.20 2.31
C THR A 389 36.66 13.07 2.96
N VAL A 390 35.78 12.49 3.78
CA VAL A 390 34.74 13.25 4.50
C VAL A 390 35.31 14.10 5.63
N GLN A 391 36.40 13.66 6.27
CA GLN A 391 37.07 14.40 7.35
C GLN A 391 37.99 15.51 6.82
N GLU A 392 38.51 15.36 5.60
CA GLU A 392 39.41 16.32 4.94
C GLU A 392 38.66 17.46 4.21
N ALA A 393 37.33 17.38 4.09
CA ALA A 393 36.46 18.35 3.42
C ALA A 393 35.66 19.19 4.42
#